data_AF-A0A831R3E8-F1
#
_entry.id   AF-A0A831R3E8-F1
#
_cell.length_a   1.000
_cell.length_b   1.000
_cell.length_c   1.000
_cell.angle_alpha   90.00
_cell.angle_beta   90.00
_cell.angle_gamma   90.00
#
_symmetry.space_group_name_H-M   'P 1'
#
loop_
_entity.id
_entity.type
_entity.pdbx_description
1 polymer ?
#
loop_
_entity_poly.entity_id
_entity_poly.type
_entity_poly.pdbx_seq_one_letter_code
_entity_poly.pdbx_strand_id
1 'polypeptide(L)'
;MKNIILSFTVALVFSFAGQAFAGAGHSHGVSEPISKAQATQKAATVKQQLISSNQVSSAWSDIEGSSAQQRSSSAGSLWVVEYANPKATDENKSRLFVFVDEFGNPVGANHTGDL
;
A
#
# COMPACT_ATOMS: atom_id res chain seq x y z
N MET A 1 7.94 48.77 58.85
CA MET A 1 8.26 49.62 57.69
C MET A 1 9.53 49.09 57.03
N LYS A 2 9.42 48.36 55.91
CA LYS A 2 10.56 48.14 54.98
C LYS A 2 10.06 47.64 53.61
N ASN A 3 9.91 48.65 52.78
CA ASN A 3 9.88 48.83 51.34
C ASN A 3 10.04 47.57 50.46
N ILE A 4 9.02 47.40 49.61
CA ILE A 4 8.93 46.52 48.44
C ILE A 4 9.94 47.00 47.40
N ILE A 5 10.77 46.10 46.86
CA ILE A 5 11.46 46.32 45.58
C ILE A 5 11.05 45.17 44.67
N LEU A 6 10.10 45.47 43.79
CA LEU A 6 9.65 44.58 42.73
C LEU A 6 10.47 44.91 41.47
N SER A 7 11.49 44.13 41.18
CA SER A 7 12.27 44.27 39.94
C SER A 7 11.43 43.78 38.75
N PHE A 8 11.07 44.69 37.85
CA PHE A 8 10.42 44.37 36.58
C PHE A 8 11.49 44.06 35.52
N THR A 9 11.71 42.78 35.25
CA THR A 9 12.52 42.34 34.11
C THR A 9 11.63 42.28 32.87
N VAL A 10 11.82 43.22 31.94
CA VAL A 10 11.16 43.18 30.63
C VAL A 10 11.91 42.18 29.75
N ALA A 11 11.31 41.02 29.49
CA ALA A 11 11.76 40.08 28.47
C ALA A 11 11.17 40.51 27.11
N LEU A 12 12.04 40.99 26.21
CA LEU A 12 11.67 41.31 24.83
C LEU A 12 11.65 40.00 24.03
N VAL A 13 10.46 39.45 23.78
CA VAL A 13 10.28 38.26 22.94
C VAL A 13 10.15 38.72 21.49
N PHE A 14 11.19 38.49 20.68
CA PHE A 14 11.09 38.63 19.22
C PHE A 14 10.36 37.41 18.64
N SER A 15 9.06 37.56 18.39
CA SER A 15 8.30 36.60 17.60
C SER A 15 8.65 36.76 16.12
N PHE A 16 9.61 35.97 15.63
CA PHE A 16 9.72 35.72 14.19
C PHE A 16 8.52 34.85 13.79
N ALA A 17 7.49 35.48 13.24
CA ALA A 17 6.44 34.77 12.53
C ALA A 17 7.08 34.11 11.29
N GLY A 18 7.43 32.83 11.41
CA GLY A 18 7.82 32.03 10.26
C GLY A 18 6.68 32.04 9.26
N GLN A 19 6.90 32.64 8.09
CA GLN A 19 5.96 32.54 6.99
C GLN A 19 5.94 31.07 6.54
N ALA A 20 4.88 30.35 6.89
CA ALA A 20 4.61 29.05 6.32
C ALA A 20 4.26 29.24 4.84
N PHE A 21 5.22 29.00 3.95
CA PHE A 21 4.96 28.85 2.53
C PHE A 21 4.23 27.52 2.30
N ALA A 22 2.91 27.57 2.17
CA ALA A 22 2.20 26.51 1.47
C ALA A 22 2.56 26.64 -0.02
N GLY A 23 3.44 25.77 -0.51
CA GLY A 23 3.78 25.70 -1.93
C GLY A 23 2.52 25.52 -2.79
N ALA A 24 2.52 26.12 -3.98
CA ALA A 24 1.37 26.08 -4.88
C ALA A 24 0.99 24.64 -5.28
N GLY A 25 -0.26 24.28 -5.00
CA GLY A 25 -1.10 23.34 -5.76
C GLY A 25 -0.60 21.92 -5.95
N HIS A 26 -1.09 20.98 -5.14
CA HIS A 26 -1.21 19.59 -5.58
C HIS A 26 -2.65 19.37 -6.06
N SER A 27 -2.81 19.11 -7.36
CA SER A 27 -4.06 18.62 -7.92
C SER A 27 -4.19 17.14 -7.58
N HIS A 28 -5.26 16.75 -6.89
CA HIS A 28 -5.67 15.36 -6.80
C HIS A 28 -6.34 14.99 -8.11
N GLY A 29 -5.54 14.76 -9.15
CA GLY A 29 -6.05 14.19 -10.39
C GLY A 29 -6.77 12.87 -10.10
N VAL A 30 -7.86 12.62 -10.82
CA VAL A 30 -8.54 11.32 -10.78
C VAL A 30 -7.53 10.27 -11.22
N SER A 31 -7.34 9.21 -10.42
CA SER A 31 -6.48 8.10 -10.82
C SER A 31 -7.11 7.40 -12.01
N GLU A 32 -6.36 7.25 -13.09
CA GLU A 32 -6.79 6.47 -14.24
C GLU A 32 -6.75 4.98 -13.91
N PRO A 33 -7.72 4.17 -14.37
CA PRO A 33 -7.68 2.72 -14.20
C PRO A 33 -6.43 2.11 -14.83
N ILE A 34 -5.89 1.08 -14.19
CA ILE A 34 -4.72 0.37 -14.67
C ILE A 34 -5.06 -0.68 -15.72
N SER A 35 -4.15 -0.87 -16.67
CA SER A 35 -4.22 -1.95 -17.66
C SER A 35 -4.02 -3.33 -17.03
N LYS A 36 -4.46 -4.38 -17.75
CA LYS A 36 -4.19 -5.79 -17.41
C LYS A 36 -2.70 -6.09 -17.19
N ALA A 37 -1.82 -5.50 -18.00
CA ALA A 37 -0.38 -5.69 -17.88
C ALA A 37 0.15 -5.06 -16.58
N GLN A 38 -0.27 -3.83 -16.27
CA GLN A 38 0.06 -3.17 -15.01
C GLN A 38 -0.48 -3.97 -13.80
N ALA A 39 -1.70 -4.49 -13.87
CA ALA A 39 -2.27 -5.32 -12.80
C ALA A 39 -1.46 -6.59 -12.56
N THR A 40 -1.02 -7.24 -13.63
CA THR A 40 -0.14 -8.43 -13.57
C THR A 40 1.18 -8.10 -12.88
N GLN A 41 1.80 -6.96 -13.22
CA GLN A 41 3.03 -6.51 -12.58
C GLN A 41 2.82 -6.14 -11.10
N LYS A 42 1.73 -5.43 -10.78
CA LYS A 42 1.38 -5.07 -9.40
C LYS A 42 1.18 -6.30 -8.52
N ALA A 43 0.47 -7.30 -9.02
CA ALA A 43 0.30 -8.56 -8.30
C ALA A 43 1.65 -9.27 -8.04
N ALA A 44 2.57 -9.24 -9.01
CA ALA A 44 3.91 -9.80 -8.82
C ALA A 44 4.70 -9.04 -7.74
N THR A 45 4.60 -7.70 -7.69
CA THR A 45 5.19 -6.91 -6.61
C THR A 45 4.62 -7.27 -5.24
N VAL A 46 3.29 -7.43 -5.14
CA VAL A 46 2.63 -7.85 -3.88
C VAL A 46 3.10 -9.23 -3.45
N LYS A 47 3.19 -10.20 -4.37
CA LYS A 47 3.75 -11.53 -4.06
C LYS A 47 5.15 -11.43 -3.47
N GLN A 48 6.03 -10.61 -4.06
CA GLN A 48 7.39 -10.42 -3.54
C GLN A 48 7.41 -9.74 -2.15
N GLN A 49 6.49 -8.82 -1.87
CA GLN A 49 6.36 -8.21 -0.55
C GLN A 49 5.90 -9.22 0.51
N LEU A 50 4.96 -10.10 0.17
CA LEU A 50 4.50 -11.18 1.05
C LEU A 50 5.61 -12.20 1.35
N ILE A 51 6.46 -12.49 0.36
CA ILE A 51 7.65 -13.33 0.56
C ILE A 51 8.65 -12.62 1.47
N SER A 52 8.96 -11.35 1.18
CA SER A 52 9.96 -10.56 1.93
C SER A 52 9.56 -10.34 3.39
N SER A 53 8.26 -10.32 3.69
CA SER A 53 7.70 -10.21 5.04
C SER A 53 7.46 -11.58 5.72
N ASN A 54 7.86 -12.68 5.09
CA ASN A 54 7.67 -14.06 5.55
C ASN A 54 6.20 -14.48 5.74
N GLN A 55 5.23 -13.77 5.14
CA GLN A 55 3.82 -14.18 5.14
C GLN A 55 3.57 -15.31 4.14
N VAL A 56 4.39 -15.40 3.09
CA VAL A 56 4.41 -16.48 2.10
C VAL A 56 5.82 -17.03 2.02
N SER A 57 5.96 -18.35 1.85
CA SER A 57 7.27 -19.02 1.76
C SER A 57 8.11 -18.50 0.58
N SER A 58 9.44 -18.52 0.73
CA SER A 58 10.37 -18.21 -0.36
C SER A 58 10.29 -19.18 -1.55
N ALA A 59 9.65 -20.35 -1.39
CA ALA A 59 9.36 -21.28 -2.48
C ALA A 59 8.47 -20.67 -3.59
N TRP A 60 7.91 -19.48 -3.37
CA TRP A 60 7.06 -18.76 -4.31
C TRP A 60 7.82 -17.75 -5.20
N SER A 61 9.10 -17.49 -4.94
CA SER A 61 9.88 -16.44 -5.63
C SER A 61 9.86 -16.61 -7.14
N ASP A 62 10.15 -17.83 -7.62
CA ASP A 62 10.29 -18.17 -9.05
C ASP A 62 8.98 -18.64 -9.68
N ILE A 63 7.86 -18.60 -8.95
CA ILE A 63 6.56 -19.02 -9.47
C ILE A 63 5.96 -17.90 -10.31
N GLU A 64 5.87 -18.11 -11.62
CA GLU A 64 5.21 -17.19 -12.54
C GLU A 64 3.69 -17.21 -12.33
N GLY A 65 3.07 -16.04 -12.48
CA GLY A 65 1.63 -15.88 -12.37
C GLY A 65 0.96 -15.92 -13.73
N SER A 66 -0.34 -16.22 -13.74
CA SER A 66 -1.19 -16.02 -14.91
C SER A 66 -1.32 -14.53 -15.27
N SER A 67 -1.83 -14.25 -16.46
CA SER A 67 -2.22 -12.88 -16.80
C SER A 67 -3.42 -12.44 -15.96
N ALA A 68 -3.46 -11.19 -15.49
CA ALA A 68 -4.57 -10.69 -14.69
C ALA A 68 -5.94 -10.87 -15.38
N GLN A 69 -6.94 -11.25 -14.60
CA GLN A 69 -8.34 -11.41 -15.01
C GLN A 69 -9.23 -10.50 -14.16
N GLN A 70 -10.27 -9.93 -14.75
CA GLN A 70 -11.26 -9.17 -13.97
C GLN A 70 -12.26 -10.12 -13.33
N ARG A 71 -12.62 -9.86 -12.07
CA ARG A 71 -13.68 -10.54 -11.34
C ARG A 71 -14.54 -9.52 -10.61
N SER A 72 -15.86 -9.63 -10.80
CA SER A 72 -16.81 -8.80 -10.09
C SER A 72 -16.85 -9.13 -8.60
N SER A 73 -16.97 -8.10 -7.77
CA SER A 73 -17.16 -8.18 -6.32
C SER A 73 -18.26 -7.21 -5.88
N SER A 74 -18.66 -7.27 -4.61
CA SER A 74 -19.59 -6.28 -4.02
C SER A 74 -19.03 -4.86 -4.00
N ALA A 75 -17.70 -4.71 -4.04
CA ALA A 75 -17.01 -3.41 -3.99
C ALA A 75 -16.57 -2.90 -5.38
N GLY A 76 -16.87 -3.63 -6.46
CA GLY A 76 -16.44 -3.29 -7.82
C GLY A 76 -15.65 -4.42 -8.50
N SER A 77 -15.08 -4.11 -9.66
CA SER A 77 -14.27 -5.08 -10.42
C SER A 77 -12.86 -5.14 -9.86
N LEU A 78 -12.35 -6.34 -9.61
CA LEU A 78 -10.99 -6.57 -9.14
C LEU A 78 -10.18 -7.31 -10.20
N TRP A 79 -8.92 -6.94 -10.33
CA TRP A 79 -7.94 -7.74 -11.02
C TRP A 79 -7.44 -8.87 -10.11
N VAL A 80 -7.44 -10.10 -10.64
CA VAL A 80 -6.96 -11.29 -9.94
C VAL A 80 -5.85 -11.93 -10.75
N VAL A 81 -4.74 -12.25 -10.09
CA VAL A 81 -3.65 -13.06 -10.64
C VAL A 81 -3.50 -14.32 -9.81
N GLU A 82 -3.45 -15.46 -10.50
CA GLU A 82 -3.24 -16.77 -9.88
C GLU A 82 -1.79 -17.21 -10.07
N TYR A 83 -1.18 -17.71 -9.00
CA TYR A 83 0.12 -18.35 -8.99
C TYR A 83 -0.08 -19.81 -8.56
N ALA A 84 0.43 -20.76 -9.33
CA ALA A 84 0.36 -22.18 -9.00
C ALA A 84 1.76 -22.71 -8.66
N ASN A 85 1.96 -23.15 -7.42
CA ASN A 85 3.24 -23.64 -6.93
C ASN A 85 3.21 -25.17 -6.77
N PRO A 86 3.77 -25.95 -7.71
CA PRO A 86 3.82 -27.41 -7.59
C PRO A 86 4.78 -27.88 -6.48
N LYS A 87 5.59 -26.97 -5.92
CA LYS A 87 6.52 -27.25 -4.81
C LYS A 87 5.93 -26.87 -3.45
N ALA A 88 4.66 -26.48 -3.39
CA ALA A 88 4.00 -26.16 -2.12
C ALA A 88 3.96 -27.41 -1.23
N THR A 89 4.41 -27.28 0.01
CA THR A 89 4.42 -28.37 0.99
C THR A 89 3.01 -28.73 1.48
N ASP A 90 2.11 -27.74 1.49
CA ASP A 90 0.70 -27.91 1.81
C ASP A 90 -0.11 -27.84 0.51
N GLU A 91 -0.71 -28.96 0.12
CA GLU A 91 -1.50 -29.07 -1.11
C GLU A 91 -2.68 -28.09 -1.15
N ASN A 92 -3.28 -27.78 0.02
CA ASN A 92 -4.37 -26.80 0.15
C ASN A 92 -3.89 -25.36 -0.05
N LYS A 93 -2.57 -25.15 -0.09
CA LYS A 93 -1.92 -23.87 -0.35
C LYS A 93 -1.09 -23.93 -1.63
N SER A 94 -1.35 -24.86 -2.53
CA SER A 94 -0.66 -24.96 -3.83
C SER A 94 -0.95 -23.80 -4.78
N ARG A 95 -1.92 -22.94 -4.45
CA ARG A 95 -2.28 -21.74 -5.21
C ARG A 95 -2.22 -20.51 -4.36
N LEU A 96 -1.84 -19.38 -4.93
CA LEU A 96 -1.91 -18.05 -4.32
C LEU A 96 -2.61 -17.13 -5.30
N PHE A 97 -3.64 -16.43 -4.81
CA PHE A 97 -4.38 -15.44 -5.56
C PHE A 97 -4.05 -14.07 -5.00
N VAL A 98 -3.70 -13.13 -5.87
CA VAL A 98 -3.45 -11.73 -5.49
C VAL A 98 -4.52 -10.87 -6.15
N PHE A 99 -5.13 -10.01 -5.33
CA PHE A 99 -6.24 -9.14 -5.71
C PHE A 99 -5.78 -7.69 -5.71
N VAL A 100 -6.06 -7.01 -6.81
CA VAL A 100 -5.70 -5.61 -7.04
C VAL A 100 -6.95 -4.89 -7.54
N ASP A 101 -7.24 -3.70 -7.04
CA ASP A 101 -8.38 -2.92 -7.53
C ASP A 101 -8.11 -2.33 -8.92
N GLU A 102 -9.12 -1.67 -9.49
CA GLU A 102 -9.04 -1.08 -10.83
C GLU A 102 -7.97 0.01 -10.96
N PHE A 103 -7.47 0.57 -9.85
CA PHE A 103 -6.46 1.63 -9.80
C PHE A 103 -5.07 1.13 -9.41
N GLY A 104 -4.91 -0.18 -9.16
CA GLY A 104 -3.62 -0.78 -8.84
C GLY A 104 -3.31 -0.89 -7.36
N ASN A 105 -4.26 -0.63 -6.48
CA ASN A 105 -4.07 -0.83 -5.04
C ASN A 105 -4.23 -2.31 -4.68
N PRO A 106 -3.33 -2.89 -3.87
CA PRO A 106 -3.50 -4.24 -3.36
C PRO A 106 -4.73 -4.31 -2.44
N VAL A 107 -5.65 -5.21 -2.74
CA VAL A 107 -6.81 -5.52 -1.88
C VAL A 107 -6.46 -6.64 -0.91
N GLY A 108 -5.70 -7.64 -1.37
CA GLY A 108 -5.25 -8.74 -0.52
C GLY A 108 -4.68 -9.91 -1.31
N ALA A 109 -4.38 -10.99 -0.60
CA ALA A 109 -4.00 -12.27 -1.18
C ALA A 109 -4.44 -13.44 -0.30
N ASN A 110 -4.81 -14.56 -0.91
CA ASN A 110 -5.16 -15.79 -0.19
C ASN A 110 -4.93 -17.05 -1.05
N HIS A 111 -5.11 -18.23 -0.45
CA HIS A 111 -4.89 -19.51 -1.12
C HIS A 111 -6.15 -20.15 -1.72
N THR A 112 -7.34 -19.62 -1.45
CA THR A 112 -8.62 -20.20 -1.91
C THR A 112 -9.15 -19.54 -3.18
N GLY A 113 -8.77 -18.29 -3.41
CA GLY A 113 -9.28 -17.47 -4.51
C GLY A 113 -10.59 -16.77 -4.16
N ASP A 114 -11.09 -16.87 -2.93
CA ASP A 114 -12.30 -16.18 -2.49
C ASP A 114 -12.01 -14.70 -2.19
N LEU A 115 -13.04 -13.86 -2.28
CA LEU A 115 -12.98 -12.43 -1.93
C LEU A 115 -13.63 -12.16 -0.57
#